data_AF-A0A7J9JCU2-F1
#
_entry.id   AF-A0A7J9JCU2-F1
#
_cell.length_a   1.000
_cell.length_b   1.000
_cell.length_c   1.000
_cell.angle_alpha   90.00
_cell.angle_beta   90.00
_cell.angle_gamma   90.00
#
_symmetry.space_group_name_H-M   'P 1'
#
loop_
_entity.id
_entity.type
_entity.pdbx_description
1 polymer ?
#
loop_
_entity_poly.entity_id
_entity_poly.type
_entity_poly.pdbx_seq_one_letter_code
_entity_poly.pdbx_strand_id
1 'polypeptide(L)'
;MVSCNGGLNQMRAAICDMVTIARYLNVTLIVPELDKTSFWADPSEFQDIFDVNHFITSLRDEVRILKELPPRLKRRVEMGFVYSMPPISWSDISYYHKQILPLIQKYKVIHLNRTDARLANNGQSLDVQKLRCRVNFNALRFTPQIEELGKRVIKLLRQNGPFIVLHLRYEMDMLAFSGCTQGCNNDEVEELTRMRYAYPWWKEKIINSDLKRKDGLCPLTPEETALILRALDIDKNYQIYIAAGEIYGGDKRMASLAAAYPKLVRKETLLGPSDLGFFQNHSSQMAALDYLVSLESDIFIPTYDGNMAKVVQGHRRYLGFKQTILLDRRLLVDLIDQYNNGSLSWIQFSDAVKETHERRRGQPSKRLVIPDRPKEEDYFYANPEECLQQPDGQLSST
;
A
#
# COMPACT_ATOMS: atom_id res chain seq x y z
N MET A 1 -3.19 -17.01 16.59
CA MET A 1 -2.94 -17.17 15.15
C MET A 1 -3.61 -16.02 14.43
N VAL A 2 -3.06 -15.61 13.29
CA VAL A 2 -3.52 -14.47 12.52
C VAL A 2 -3.46 -14.84 11.05
N SER A 3 -4.52 -14.57 10.29
CA SER A 3 -4.48 -14.61 8.82
C SER A 3 -4.73 -13.20 8.28
N CYS A 4 -3.71 -12.68 7.61
CA CYS A 4 -3.75 -11.36 6.97
C CYS A 4 -4.37 -11.49 5.58
N ASN A 5 -5.28 -10.59 5.23
CA ASN A 5 -5.98 -10.59 3.95
C ASN A 5 -5.57 -9.40 3.06
N GLY A 6 -5.79 -9.55 1.76
CA GLY A 6 -5.52 -8.54 0.75
C GLY A 6 -4.12 -8.62 0.15
N GLY A 7 -3.72 -7.58 -0.57
CA GLY A 7 -2.41 -7.53 -1.22
C GLY A 7 -1.26 -7.31 -0.23
N LEU A 8 -0.01 -7.44 -0.69
CA LEU A 8 1.20 -7.31 0.13
C LEU A 8 1.14 -6.16 1.15
N ASN A 9 0.82 -4.95 0.69
CA ASN A 9 0.86 -3.75 1.52
C ASN A 9 -0.29 -3.70 2.55
N GLN A 10 -1.43 -4.35 2.28
CA GLN A 10 -2.48 -4.55 3.29
C GLN A 10 -2.04 -5.54 4.34
N MET A 11 -1.46 -6.67 3.92
CA MET A 11 -0.94 -7.68 4.84
C MET A 11 0.16 -7.09 5.72
N ARG A 12 1.08 -6.30 5.16
CA ARG A 12 2.13 -5.60 5.91
C ARG A 12 1.56 -4.76 7.06
N ALA A 13 0.55 -3.93 6.78
CA ALA A 13 -0.13 -3.13 7.79
C ALA A 13 -0.88 -3.99 8.83
N ALA A 14 -1.56 -5.06 8.38
CA ALA A 14 -2.26 -5.99 9.26
C ALA A 14 -1.31 -6.70 10.24
N ILE A 15 -0.13 -7.14 9.77
CA ILE A 15 0.90 -7.75 10.62
C ILE A 15 1.36 -6.76 11.68
N CYS A 16 1.60 -5.51 11.31
CA CYS A 16 2.03 -4.45 12.23
C CYS A 16 0.99 -4.20 13.35
N ASP A 17 -0.30 -4.13 12.99
CA ASP A 17 -1.38 -4.00 13.97
C ASP A 17 -1.42 -5.23 14.90
N MET A 18 -1.36 -6.44 14.35
CA MET A 18 -1.51 -7.68 15.13
C MET A 18 -0.32 -7.98 16.05
N VAL A 19 0.91 -7.63 15.65
CA VAL A 19 2.08 -7.69 16.52
C VAL A 19 1.91 -6.74 17.71
N THR A 20 1.44 -5.53 17.45
CA THR A 20 1.24 -4.52 18.49
C THR A 20 0.15 -4.93 19.48
N ILE A 21 -0.95 -5.49 18.97
CA ILE A 21 -2.03 -6.05 19.80
C ILE A 21 -1.50 -7.24 20.62
N ALA A 22 -0.72 -8.14 20.03
CA ALA A 22 -0.16 -9.29 20.75
C ALA A 22 0.77 -8.85 21.90
N ARG A 23 1.61 -7.83 21.67
CA ARG A 23 2.44 -7.19 22.70
C ARG A 23 1.57 -6.61 23.81
N TYR A 24 0.56 -5.82 23.47
CA TYR A 24 -0.30 -5.16 24.45
C TYR A 24 -1.08 -6.15 25.32
N LEU A 25 -1.55 -7.26 24.73
CA LEU A 25 -2.25 -8.31 25.47
C LEU A 25 -1.32 -9.26 26.22
N ASN A 26 0.00 -9.12 26.08
CA ASN A 26 1.02 -10.04 26.59
C ASN A 26 0.75 -11.51 26.20
N VAL A 27 0.49 -11.74 24.91
CA VAL A 27 0.21 -13.07 24.35
C VAL A 27 1.26 -13.48 23.32
N THR A 28 1.41 -14.79 23.11
CA THR A 28 2.30 -15.31 22.07
C THR A 28 1.63 -15.19 20.70
N LEU A 29 2.34 -14.56 19.76
CA LEU A 29 1.95 -14.52 18.35
C LEU A 29 2.55 -15.74 17.63
N ILE A 30 1.78 -16.34 16.73
CA ILE A 30 2.32 -17.29 15.74
C ILE A 30 2.57 -16.50 14.47
N VAL A 31 3.68 -16.77 13.77
CA VAL A 31 4.00 -16.14 12.48
C VAL A 31 2.74 -16.08 11.61
N PRO A 32 2.32 -14.89 11.16
CA PRO A 32 1.05 -14.73 10.46
C PRO A 32 0.96 -15.53 9.18
N GLU A 33 -0.23 -16.06 8.91
CA GLU A 33 -0.56 -16.65 7.62
C GLU A 33 -0.93 -15.52 6.64
N LEU A 34 -0.48 -15.66 5.40
CA LEU A 34 -0.75 -14.70 4.33
C LEU A 34 -1.95 -15.13 3.48
N ASP A 35 -2.55 -14.17 2.80
CA ASP A 35 -3.71 -14.40 1.94
C ASP A 35 -3.34 -15.17 0.68
N LYS A 36 -4.07 -16.25 0.41
CA LYS A 36 -3.96 -17.07 -0.81
C LYS A 36 -5.27 -17.13 -1.59
N THR A 37 -6.29 -16.43 -1.12
CA THR A 37 -7.69 -16.58 -1.56
C THR A 37 -8.26 -15.32 -2.20
N SER A 38 -7.61 -14.18 -2.01
CA SER A 38 -7.94 -12.93 -2.71
C SER A 38 -7.69 -13.01 -4.22
N PHE A 39 -8.08 -11.94 -4.93
CA PHE A 39 -7.98 -11.82 -6.39
C PHE A 39 -6.65 -12.33 -6.99
N TRP A 40 -5.52 -11.99 -6.37
CA TRP A 40 -4.20 -12.36 -6.87
C TRP A 40 -3.82 -13.84 -6.67
N ALA A 41 -4.55 -14.56 -5.80
CA ALA A 41 -4.37 -16.00 -5.51
C ALA A 41 -2.90 -16.42 -5.33
N ASP A 42 -2.11 -15.57 -4.69
CA ASP A 42 -0.67 -15.76 -4.52
C ASP A 42 -0.39 -16.91 -3.55
N PRO A 43 0.41 -17.93 -3.93
CA PRO A 43 0.68 -19.07 -3.05
C PRO A 43 1.74 -18.77 -1.97
N SER A 44 2.38 -17.59 -2.00
CA SER A 44 3.49 -17.24 -1.10
C SER A 44 3.11 -17.34 0.37
N GLU A 45 3.97 -17.96 1.15
CA GLU A 45 3.94 -17.96 2.61
C GLU A 45 4.69 -16.74 3.18
N PHE A 46 4.59 -16.55 4.50
CA PHE A 46 5.32 -15.48 5.18
C PHE A 46 6.83 -15.54 4.89
N GLN A 47 7.43 -16.74 4.92
CA GLN A 47 8.87 -16.93 4.69
C GLN A 47 9.34 -16.68 3.25
N ASP A 48 8.42 -16.68 2.29
CA ASP A 48 8.77 -16.42 0.88
C ASP A 48 8.91 -14.91 0.64
N ILE A 49 8.25 -14.11 1.48
CA ILE A 49 8.22 -12.64 1.36
C ILE A 49 9.11 -11.96 2.41
N PHE A 50 9.04 -12.40 3.67
CA PHE A 50 9.72 -11.76 4.79
C PHE A 50 10.73 -12.70 5.47
N ASP A 51 11.82 -12.13 5.96
CA ASP A 51 12.80 -12.87 6.76
C ASP A 51 12.22 -13.21 8.14
N VAL A 52 11.74 -14.45 8.31
CA VAL A 52 11.14 -14.95 9.55
C VAL A 52 12.10 -14.86 10.74
N ASN A 53 13.38 -15.15 10.54
CA ASN A 53 14.34 -15.18 11.64
C ASN A 53 14.62 -13.76 12.12
N HIS A 54 14.80 -12.81 11.18
CA HIS A 54 14.91 -11.39 11.49
C HIS A 54 13.64 -10.86 12.17
N PHE A 55 12.47 -11.20 11.66
CA PHE A 55 11.18 -10.80 12.24
C PHE A 55 11.03 -11.24 13.70
N ILE A 56 11.32 -12.50 14.00
CA ILE A 56 11.25 -13.03 15.38
C ILE A 56 12.33 -12.39 16.27
N THR A 57 13.57 -12.30 15.78
CA THR A 57 14.71 -11.85 16.60
C THR A 57 14.64 -10.36 16.90
N SER A 58 14.24 -9.53 15.93
CA SER A 58 14.14 -8.07 16.07
C SER A 58 13.02 -7.62 17.03
N LEU A 59 12.06 -8.50 17.32
CA LEU A 59 10.91 -8.25 18.19
C LEU A 59 10.94 -9.06 19.50
N ARG A 60 12.00 -9.84 19.76
CA ARG A 60 12.08 -10.77 20.90
C ARG A 60 11.87 -10.11 22.27
N ASP A 61 12.27 -8.85 22.41
CA ASP A 61 12.18 -8.07 23.65
C ASP A 61 10.81 -7.37 23.80
N GLU A 62 9.97 -7.40 22.76
CA GLU A 62 8.66 -6.74 22.73
C GLU A 62 7.51 -7.76 22.81
N VAL A 63 7.61 -8.85 22.05
CA VAL A 63 6.57 -9.88 21.98
C VAL A 63 7.15 -11.23 21.63
N ARG A 64 6.62 -12.27 22.28
CA ARG A 64 6.99 -13.65 21.96
C ARG A 64 6.33 -14.08 20.65
N ILE A 65 7.14 -14.42 19.65
CA ILE A 65 6.69 -14.93 18.35
C ILE A 65 7.22 -16.35 18.15
N LEU A 66 6.35 -17.28 17.74
CA LEU A 66 6.71 -18.65 17.37
C LEU A 66 6.42 -18.90 15.89
N LYS A 67 7.26 -19.70 15.22
CA LYS A 67 7.06 -20.10 13.81
C LYS A 67 5.78 -20.91 13.63
N GLU A 68 5.53 -21.83 14.56
CA GLU A 68 4.36 -22.69 14.55
C GLU A 68 3.80 -22.88 15.95
N LEU A 69 2.57 -23.41 16.03
CA LEU A 69 1.95 -23.77 17.30
C LEU A 69 2.75 -24.88 18.01
N PRO A 70 2.89 -24.81 19.35
CA PRO A 70 3.41 -25.94 20.13
C PRO A 70 2.62 -27.23 19.83
N PRO A 71 3.25 -28.42 19.78
CA PRO A 71 2.62 -29.66 19.29
C PRO A 71 1.30 -30.04 19.97
N ARG A 72 1.13 -29.71 21.25
CA ARG A 72 -0.11 -29.94 22.00
C ARG A 72 -1.25 -29.03 21.52
N LEU A 73 -0.94 -27.77 21.23
CA LEU A 73 -1.92 -26.80 20.74
C LEU A 73 -2.22 -27.03 19.26
N LYS A 74 -1.21 -27.36 18.46
CA LYS A 74 -1.36 -27.73 17.04
C LYS A 74 -2.38 -28.85 16.85
N ARG A 75 -2.24 -29.96 17.58
CA ARG A 75 -3.20 -31.07 17.59
C ARG A 75 -4.62 -30.63 17.98
N ARG A 76 -4.78 -29.73 18.96
CA ARG A 76 -6.11 -29.22 19.34
C ARG A 76 -6.76 -28.42 18.21
N VAL A 77 -5.98 -27.59 17.51
CA VAL A 77 -6.47 -26.81 16.37
C VAL A 77 -6.84 -27.74 15.20
N GLU A 78 -6.02 -28.74 14.91
CA GLU A 78 -6.30 -29.76 13.88
C GLU A 78 -7.58 -30.58 14.18
N MET A 79 -7.91 -30.77 15.45
CA MET A 79 -9.17 -31.38 15.90
C MET A 79 -10.37 -30.40 15.92
N GLY A 80 -10.21 -29.18 15.41
CA GLY A 80 -11.28 -28.16 15.33
C GLY A 80 -11.50 -27.36 16.61
N PHE A 81 -10.67 -27.53 17.66
CA PHE A 81 -10.78 -26.76 18.90
C PHE A 81 -10.06 -25.40 18.78
N VAL A 82 -10.51 -24.57 17.84
CA VAL A 82 -10.05 -23.19 17.64
C VAL A 82 -11.25 -22.26 17.48
N TYR A 83 -11.18 -21.10 18.11
CA TYR A 83 -12.17 -20.05 17.89
C TYR A 83 -11.63 -19.07 16.84
N SER A 84 -12.32 -18.97 15.70
CA SER A 84 -11.96 -18.08 14.59
C SER A 84 -12.94 -16.91 14.49
N MET A 85 -12.43 -15.68 14.41
CA MET A 85 -13.25 -14.48 14.26
C MET A 85 -12.49 -13.33 13.58
N PRO A 86 -13.18 -12.43 12.85
CA PRO A 86 -12.61 -11.16 12.45
C PRO A 86 -12.68 -10.14 13.59
N PRO A 87 -11.59 -9.41 13.91
CA PRO A 87 -11.68 -8.27 14.83
C PRO A 87 -12.56 -7.14 14.25
N ILE A 88 -13.12 -6.30 15.12
CA ILE A 88 -13.84 -5.10 14.67
C ILE A 88 -12.84 -4.11 14.05
N SER A 89 -13.15 -3.58 12.86
CA SER A 89 -12.26 -2.65 12.17
C SER A 89 -12.11 -1.32 12.93
N TRP A 90 -10.92 -0.72 12.85
CA TRP A 90 -10.56 0.54 13.51
C TRP A 90 -10.86 0.57 15.02
N SER A 91 -10.69 -0.56 15.71
CA SER A 91 -10.93 -0.64 17.15
C SER A 91 -9.78 -0.01 17.93
N ASP A 92 -10.10 0.58 19.08
CA ASP A 92 -9.10 1.01 20.05
C ASP A 92 -8.51 -0.19 20.83
N ILE A 93 -7.38 0.02 21.51
CA ILE A 93 -6.71 -1.06 22.24
C ILE A 93 -7.55 -1.65 23.38
N SER A 94 -8.52 -0.91 23.93
CA SER A 94 -9.39 -1.39 25.02
C SER A 94 -10.38 -2.43 24.53
N TYR A 95 -10.82 -2.40 23.27
CA TYR A 95 -11.61 -3.47 22.66
C TYR A 95 -10.87 -4.81 22.75
N TYR A 96 -9.59 -4.83 22.40
CA TYR A 96 -8.78 -6.05 22.45
C TYR A 96 -8.65 -6.58 23.87
N HIS A 97 -8.44 -5.69 24.84
CA HIS A 97 -8.35 -6.08 26.24
C HIS A 97 -9.68 -6.60 26.80
N LYS A 98 -10.80 -5.93 26.49
CA LYS A 98 -12.11 -6.24 27.05
C LYS A 98 -12.81 -7.41 26.37
N GLN A 99 -12.58 -7.61 25.07
CA GLN A 99 -13.31 -8.60 24.26
C GLN A 99 -12.41 -9.74 23.78
N ILE A 100 -11.20 -9.47 23.29
CA ILE A 100 -10.34 -10.50 22.69
C ILE A 100 -9.57 -11.29 23.74
N LEU A 101 -8.99 -10.61 24.75
CA LEU A 101 -8.22 -11.28 25.80
C LEU A 101 -9.03 -12.32 26.59
N PRO A 102 -10.29 -12.07 27.02
CA PRO A 102 -11.11 -13.09 27.69
C PRO A 102 -11.35 -14.32 26.81
N LEU A 103 -11.52 -14.13 25.50
CA LEU A 103 -11.67 -15.24 24.57
C LEU A 103 -10.35 -16.03 24.48
N ILE A 104 -9.18 -15.38 24.43
CA ILE A 104 -7.88 -16.07 24.43
C ILE A 104 -7.72 -16.90 25.71
N GLN A 105 -8.07 -16.35 26.87
CA GLN A 105 -8.01 -17.06 28.15
C GLN A 105 -8.92 -18.30 28.18
N LYS A 106 -10.11 -18.21 27.57
CA LYS A 106 -11.09 -19.30 27.45
C LYS A 106 -10.63 -20.40 26.48
N TYR A 107 -10.30 -20.04 25.25
CA TYR A 107 -10.02 -21.02 24.18
C TYR A 107 -8.55 -21.47 24.12
N LYS A 108 -7.64 -20.73 24.78
CA LYS A 108 -6.17 -20.87 24.74
C LYS A 108 -5.52 -20.53 23.39
N VAL A 109 -6.22 -20.78 22.29
CA VAL A 109 -5.84 -20.37 20.93
C VAL A 109 -7.02 -19.68 20.28
N ILE A 110 -6.76 -18.48 19.75
CA ILE A 110 -7.68 -17.77 18.86
C ILE A 110 -7.03 -17.58 17.52
N HIS A 111 -7.86 -17.69 16.49
CA HIS A 111 -7.54 -17.34 15.13
C HIS A 111 -8.24 -16.05 14.76
N LEU A 112 -7.48 -14.96 14.61
CA LEU A 112 -7.99 -13.71 14.09
C LEU A 112 -7.87 -13.73 12.57
N ASN A 113 -8.99 -13.76 11.86
CA ASN A 113 -9.02 -13.73 10.40
C ASN A 113 -9.35 -12.32 9.90
N ARG A 114 -9.10 -12.07 8.61
CA ARG A 114 -9.37 -10.79 7.94
C ARG A 114 -8.78 -9.59 8.70
N THR A 115 -7.51 -9.59 9.03
CA THR A 115 -6.92 -8.62 9.96
C THR A 115 -6.53 -7.26 9.36
N ASP A 116 -7.08 -6.88 8.20
CA ASP A 116 -6.90 -5.57 7.61
C ASP A 116 -7.59 -4.43 8.40
N ALA A 117 -6.88 -3.33 8.63
CA ALA A 117 -7.39 -2.10 9.27
C ALA A 117 -8.15 -2.34 10.60
N ARG A 118 -7.50 -3.05 11.55
CA ARG A 118 -8.17 -3.47 12.80
C ARG A 118 -7.80 -2.62 14.01
N LEU A 119 -6.68 -1.91 13.99
CA LEU A 119 -6.34 -0.93 15.01
C LEU A 119 -6.68 0.47 14.52
N ALA A 120 -7.26 1.31 15.38
CA ALA A 120 -7.57 2.69 15.04
C ALA A 120 -6.31 3.47 14.62
N ASN A 121 -6.47 4.42 13.71
CA ASN A 121 -5.35 5.25 13.25
C ASN A 121 -4.87 6.18 14.36
N ASN A 122 -5.81 6.80 15.08
CA ASN A 122 -5.56 7.75 16.15
C ASN A 122 -6.00 7.23 17.52
N GLY A 123 -5.76 8.03 18.56
CA GLY A 123 -6.20 7.73 19.94
C GLY A 123 -5.47 6.57 20.61
N GLN A 124 -4.37 6.09 20.02
CA GLN A 124 -3.51 5.06 20.62
C GLN A 124 -2.37 5.73 21.41
N SER A 125 -1.82 5.02 22.40
CA SER A 125 -0.66 5.52 23.13
C SER A 125 0.58 5.60 22.25
N LEU A 126 1.53 6.47 22.62
CA LEU A 126 2.77 6.65 21.86
C LEU A 126 3.55 5.35 21.71
N ASP A 127 3.60 4.52 22.75
CA ASP A 127 4.30 3.23 22.72
C ASP A 127 3.67 2.24 21.73
N VAL A 128 2.34 2.21 21.66
CA VAL A 128 1.60 1.38 20.69
C VAL A 128 1.95 1.82 19.27
N GLN A 129 1.92 3.13 19.00
CA GLN A 129 2.25 3.66 17.68
C GLN A 129 3.72 3.41 17.32
N LYS A 130 4.65 3.67 18.24
CA LYS A 130 6.09 3.40 18.06
C LYS A 130 6.40 1.94 17.77
N LEU A 131 5.69 1.01 18.41
CA LEU A 131 5.83 -0.41 18.11
C LEU A 131 5.35 -0.72 16.68
N ARG A 132 4.21 -0.18 16.22
CA ARG A 132 3.78 -0.32 14.82
C ARG A 132 4.85 0.17 13.85
N CYS A 133 5.52 1.29 14.17
CA CYS A 133 6.67 1.78 13.39
C CYS A 133 7.80 0.76 13.32
N ARG A 134 8.23 0.25 14.49
CA ARG A 134 9.34 -0.71 14.61
C ARG A 134 9.03 -1.98 13.82
N VAL A 135 7.80 -2.47 13.90
CA VAL A 135 7.37 -3.65 13.13
C VAL A 135 7.41 -3.33 11.64
N ASN A 136 6.81 -2.21 11.23
CA ASN A 136 6.69 -1.85 9.82
C ASN A 136 8.04 -1.53 9.17
N PHE A 137 8.91 -0.74 9.78
CA PHE A 137 10.12 -0.23 9.12
C PHE A 137 11.38 -1.03 9.43
N ASN A 138 11.38 -1.87 10.48
CA ASN A 138 12.54 -2.66 10.87
C ASN A 138 12.27 -4.17 10.83
N ALA A 139 11.23 -4.65 11.50
CA ALA A 139 11.01 -6.10 11.65
C ALA A 139 10.53 -6.78 10.36
N LEU A 140 9.70 -6.10 9.55
CA LEU A 140 9.21 -6.60 8.26
C LEU A 140 10.20 -6.32 7.13
N ARG A 141 11.36 -6.97 7.23
CA ARG A 141 12.38 -7.03 6.19
C ARG A 141 12.03 -8.10 5.16
N PHE A 142 12.18 -7.79 3.87
CA PHE A 142 11.96 -8.80 2.85
C PHE A 142 13.06 -9.89 2.88
N THR A 143 12.81 -11.03 2.24
CA THR A 143 13.81 -12.08 2.11
C THR A 143 15.08 -11.56 1.43
N PRO A 144 16.27 -12.16 1.71
CA PRO A 144 17.51 -11.78 1.05
C PRO A 144 17.41 -11.77 -0.48
N GLN A 145 16.68 -12.72 -1.06
CA GLN A 145 16.48 -12.82 -2.50
C GLN A 145 15.75 -11.59 -3.08
N ILE A 146 14.65 -11.15 -2.43
CA ILE A 146 13.92 -9.94 -2.85
C ILE A 146 14.78 -8.69 -2.66
N GLU A 147 15.49 -8.59 -1.53
CA GLU A 147 16.37 -7.46 -1.21
C GLU A 147 17.52 -7.32 -2.22
N GLU A 148 18.18 -8.43 -2.58
CA GLU A 148 19.27 -8.46 -3.56
C GLU A 148 18.79 -8.08 -4.95
N LEU A 149 17.66 -8.62 -5.40
CA LEU A 149 17.10 -8.28 -6.69
C LEU A 149 16.63 -6.81 -6.73
N GLY A 150 15.96 -6.34 -5.67
CA GLY A 150 15.55 -4.94 -5.53
C GLY A 150 16.76 -3.99 -5.63
N LYS A 151 17.85 -4.27 -4.90
CA LYS A 151 19.10 -3.51 -4.98
C LYS A 151 19.69 -3.51 -6.39
N ARG A 152 19.61 -4.63 -7.12
CA ARG A 152 20.07 -4.72 -8.51
C ARG A 152 19.22 -3.82 -9.43
N VAL A 153 17.90 -3.84 -9.32
CA VAL A 153 17.01 -2.95 -10.09
C VAL A 153 17.33 -1.48 -9.79
N ILE A 154 17.45 -1.13 -8.51
CA ILE A 154 17.81 0.24 -8.09
C ILE A 154 19.16 0.66 -8.66
N LYS A 155 20.16 -0.22 -8.64
CA LYS A 155 21.48 0.05 -9.22
C LYS A 155 21.40 0.33 -10.72
N LEU A 156 20.62 -0.46 -11.47
CA LEU A 156 20.42 -0.25 -12.92
C LEU A 156 19.73 1.08 -13.23
N LEU A 157 18.72 1.45 -12.42
CA LEU A 157 18.05 2.75 -12.55
C LEU A 157 19.02 3.90 -12.25
N ARG A 158 19.75 3.82 -11.13
CA ARG A 158 20.71 4.85 -10.70
C ARG A 158 21.88 5.05 -11.66
N GLN A 159 22.28 4.02 -12.41
CA GLN A 159 23.29 4.15 -13.48
C GLN A 159 22.85 5.11 -14.60
N ASN A 160 21.54 5.28 -14.80
CA ASN A 160 20.97 6.19 -15.79
C ASN A 160 20.60 7.57 -15.20
N GLY A 161 20.98 7.83 -13.94
CA GLY A 161 20.76 9.09 -13.24
C GLY A 161 19.60 9.06 -12.24
N PRO A 162 19.09 10.24 -11.87
CA PRO A 162 17.86 10.38 -11.10
C PRO A 162 16.66 9.73 -11.80
N PHE A 163 15.78 9.11 -11.04
CA PHE A 163 14.59 8.44 -11.56
C PHE A 163 13.34 8.69 -10.69
N ILE A 164 12.21 8.66 -11.37
CA ILE A 164 10.88 8.79 -10.78
C ILE A 164 10.25 7.41 -10.73
N VAL A 165 9.53 7.12 -9.65
CA VAL A 165 8.61 5.99 -9.63
C VAL A 165 7.18 6.49 -9.75
N LEU A 166 6.51 6.03 -10.80
CA LEU A 166 5.10 6.24 -11.02
C LEU A 166 4.35 4.97 -10.62
N HIS A 167 3.62 5.01 -9.51
CA HIS A 167 2.74 3.92 -9.10
C HIS A 167 1.40 4.07 -9.82
N LEU A 168 1.33 3.43 -10.99
CA LEU A 168 0.25 3.56 -11.96
C LEU A 168 -0.80 2.46 -11.73
N ARG A 169 -1.79 2.73 -10.88
CA ARG A 169 -2.79 1.73 -10.48
C ARG A 169 -3.95 1.64 -11.50
N TYR A 170 -3.63 1.33 -12.75
CA TYR A 170 -4.60 1.19 -13.86
C TYR A 170 -4.72 -0.27 -14.32
N GLU A 171 -4.67 -1.22 -13.38
CA GLU A 171 -4.84 -2.64 -13.65
C GLU A 171 -6.32 -3.05 -13.64
N MET A 172 -6.62 -4.14 -14.35
CA MET A 172 -7.98 -4.64 -14.57
C MET A 172 -8.76 -4.89 -13.27
N ASP A 173 -8.09 -5.41 -12.24
CA ASP A 173 -8.70 -5.69 -10.94
C ASP A 173 -9.15 -4.41 -10.23
N MET A 174 -8.33 -3.36 -10.31
CA MET A 174 -8.65 -2.06 -9.74
C MET A 174 -9.85 -1.43 -10.45
N LEU A 175 -9.83 -1.42 -11.79
CA LEU A 175 -10.90 -0.81 -12.59
C LEU A 175 -12.23 -1.56 -12.42
N ALA A 176 -12.20 -2.89 -12.39
CA ALA A 176 -13.38 -3.70 -12.13
C ALA A 176 -13.92 -3.47 -10.71
N PHE A 177 -13.04 -3.45 -9.69
CA PHE A 177 -13.44 -3.21 -8.31
C PHE A 177 -14.01 -1.81 -8.10
N SER A 178 -13.35 -0.76 -8.62
CA SER A 178 -13.81 0.62 -8.45
C SER A 178 -14.99 0.96 -9.36
N GLY A 179 -15.22 0.19 -10.42
CA GLY A 179 -16.22 0.49 -11.45
C GLY A 179 -15.86 1.70 -12.31
N CYS A 180 -14.57 2.03 -12.40
CA CYS A 180 -14.10 3.20 -13.15
C CYS A 180 -13.80 2.82 -14.59
N THR A 181 -14.37 3.59 -15.51
CA THR A 181 -14.39 3.27 -16.95
C THR A 181 -13.81 4.37 -17.82
N GLN A 182 -13.22 5.42 -17.23
CA GLN A 182 -12.66 6.53 -17.99
C GLN A 182 -11.59 6.04 -18.95
N GLY A 183 -11.72 6.37 -20.22
CA GLY A 183 -10.81 5.92 -21.28
C GLY A 183 -11.13 4.54 -21.84
N CYS A 184 -12.00 3.74 -21.21
CA CYS A 184 -12.42 2.43 -21.72
C CYS A 184 -13.44 2.56 -22.86
N ASN A 185 -13.42 1.60 -23.78
CA ASN A 185 -14.47 1.40 -24.79
C ASN A 185 -15.59 0.48 -24.24
N ASN A 186 -16.68 0.32 -25.00
CA ASN A 186 -17.85 -0.45 -24.55
C ASN A 186 -17.54 -1.91 -24.19
N ASP A 187 -16.69 -2.58 -24.96
CA ASP A 187 -16.33 -3.98 -24.72
C ASP A 187 -15.50 -4.11 -23.43
N GLU A 188 -14.56 -3.18 -23.22
CA GLU A 188 -13.76 -3.07 -22.00
C GLU A 188 -14.66 -2.82 -20.77
N VAL A 189 -15.68 -1.96 -20.90
CA VAL A 189 -16.64 -1.69 -19.83
C VAL A 189 -17.46 -2.93 -19.48
N GLU A 190 -17.90 -3.70 -20.48
CA GLU A 190 -18.64 -4.93 -20.25
C GLU A 190 -17.78 -5.98 -19.55
N GLU A 191 -16.53 -6.16 -19.98
CA GLU A 191 -15.57 -7.09 -19.38
C GLU A 191 -15.34 -6.77 -17.89
N LEU A 192 -15.00 -5.52 -17.58
CA LEU A 192 -14.78 -5.06 -16.21
C LEU A 192 -16.04 -5.23 -15.35
N THR A 193 -17.22 -4.99 -15.92
CA THR A 193 -18.49 -5.20 -15.24
C THR A 193 -18.73 -6.67 -14.95
N ARG A 194 -18.53 -7.57 -15.93
CA ARG A 194 -18.68 -9.01 -15.75
C ARG A 194 -17.75 -9.52 -14.65
N MET A 195 -16.49 -9.10 -14.68
CA MET A 195 -15.50 -9.42 -13.64
C MET A 195 -15.98 -8.96 -12.26
N ARG A 196 -16.45 -7.71 -12.15
CA ARG A 196 -16.94 -7.17 -10.88
C ARG A 196 -18.06 -8.03 -10.30
N TYR A 197 -18.99 -8.52 -11.12
CA TYR A 197 -20.08 -9.38 -10.67
C TYR A 197 -19.64 -10.80 -10.32
N ALA A 198 -18.58 -11.31 -10.98
CA ALA A 198 -18.05 -12.65 -10.74
C ALA A 198 -17.45 -12.85 -9.33
N TYR A 199 -16.98 -11.79 -8.67
CA TYR A 199 -16.39 -11.86 -7.33
C TYR A 199 -17.41 -11.54 -6.22
N PRO A 200 -17.96 -12.52 -5.46
CA PRO A 200 -19.11 -12.29 -4.58
C PRO A 200 -18.82 -11.34 -3.40
N TRP A 201 -17.57 -11.28 -2.93
CA TRP A 201 -17.19 -10.47 -1.77
C TRP A 201 -17.02 -8.97 -2.08
N TRP A 202 -16.99 -8.57 -3.36
CA TRP A 202 -17.06 -7.15 -3.73
C TRP A 202 -18.50 -6.66 -3.61
N LYS A 203 -18.79 -5.92 -2.55
CA LYS A 203 -20.17 -5.56 -2.17
C LYS A 203 -20.84 -4.60 -3.15
N GLU A 204 -20.11 -3.61 -3.64
CA GLU A 204 -20.64 -2.62 -4.59
C GLU A 204 -20.63 -3.19 -6.02
N LYS A 205 -21.81 -3.40 -6.59
CA LYS A 205 -21.97 -3.93 -7.96
C LYS A 205 -22.45 -2.89 -8.95
N ILE A 206 -23.35 -2.01 -8.54
CA ILE A 206 -23.88 -0.92 -9.35
C ILE A 206 -23.12 0.34 -8.96
N ILE A 207 -22.32 0.89 -9.89
CA ILE A 207 -21.47 2.05 -9.64
C ILE A 207 -21.62 3.01 -10.81
N ASN A 208 -21.86 4.29 -10.48
CA ASN A 208 -21.75 5.37 -11.45
C ASN A 208 -20.27 5.78 -11.57
N SER A 209 -19.64 5.37 -12.67
CA SER A 209 -18.23 5.64 -12.95
C SER A 209 -17.92 7.14 -12.96
N ASP A 210 -18.76 7.94 -13.62
CA ASP A 210 -18.54 9.38 -13.79
C ASP A 210 -18.58 10.13 -12.46
N LEU A 211 -19.54 9.78 -11.59
CA LEU A 211 -19.61 10.35 -10.25
C LEU A 211 -18.39 9.94 -9.41
N LYS A 212 -17.99 8.66 -9.43
CA LYS A 212 -16.78 8.24 -8.71
C LYS A 212 -15.52 8.93 -9.23
N ARG A 213 -15.41 9.16 -10.55
CA ARG A 213 -14.29 9.91 -11.13
C ARG A 213 -14.30 11.35 -10.63
N LYS A 214 -15.44 12.04 -10.69
CA LYS A 214 -15.60 13.42 -10.19
C LYS A 214 -15.27 13.55 -8.70
N ASP A 215 -15.57 12.53 -7.90
CA ASP A 215 -15.20 12.50 -6.47
C ASP A 215 -13.72 12.16 -6.23
N GLY A 216 -12.92 11.94 -7.28
CA GLY A 216 -11.50 11.59 -7.18
C GLY A 216 -11.25 10.14 -6.71
N LEU A 217 -12.27 9.27 -6.78
CA LEU A 217 -12.22 7.89 -6.30
C LEU A 217 -11.79 6.89 -7.38
N CYS A 218 -11.48 7.36 -8.59
CA CYS A 218 -10.92 6.55 -9.67
C CYS A 218 -9.39 6.67 -9.76
N PRO A 219 -8.70 5.65 -10.29
CA PRO A 219 -7.32 5.81 -10.74
C PRO A 219 -7.28 6.73 -11.96
N LEU A 220 -6.24 7.55 -12.06
CA LEU A 220 -5.99 8.34 -13.26
C LEU A 220 -5.56 7.43 -14.41
N THR A 221 -6.02 7.71 -15.61
CA THR A 221 -5.56 6.99 -16.80
C THR A 221 -4.10 7.37 -17.14
N PRO A 222 -3.36 6.57 -17.93
CA PRO A 222 -2.02 6.98 -18.36
C PRO A 222 -2.02 8.26 -19.20
N GLU A 223 -3.07 8.55 -19.96
CA GLU A 223 -3.25 9.80 -20.71
C GLU A 223 -3.40 11.00 -19.77
N GLU A 224 -4.29 10.90 -18.76
CA GLU A 224 -4.43 11.93 -17.72
C GLU A 224 -3.13 12.13 -16.95
N THR A 225 -2.45 11.02 -16.63
CA THR A 225 -1.17 11.04 -15.92
C THR A 225 -0.09 11.77 -16.73
N ALA A 226 0.01 11.51 -18.04
CA ALA A 226 0.93 12.22 -18.92
C ALA A 226 0.66 13.73 -18.97
N LEU A 227 -0.61 14.12 -18.96
CA LEU A 227 -1.02 15.53 -18.91
C LEU A 227 -0.60 16.19 -17.59
N ILE A 228 -0.83 15.51 -16.45
CA ILE A 228 -0.49 16.01 -15.11
C ILE A 228 1.02 16.12 -14.92
N LEU A 229 1.81 15.13 -15.33
CA LEU A 229 3.26 15.19 -15.19
C LEU A 229 3.87 16.37 -15.98
N ARG A 230 3.35 16.64 -17.19
CA ARG A 230 3.75 17.83 -17.96
C ARG A 230 3.35 19.13 -17.27
N ALA A 231 2.16 19.18 -16.69
CA ALA A 231 1.69 20.36 -15.93
C ALA A 231 2.48 20.58 -14.63
N LEU A 232 3.07 19.55 -14.06
CA LEU A 232 3.96 19.65 -12.90
C LEU A 232 5.41 20.00 -13.27
N ASP A 233 5.70 20.31 -14.55
CA ASP A 233 7.04 20.50 -15.12
C ASP A 233 7.99 19.32 -14.87
N ILE A 234 7.47 18.09 -14.82
CA ILE A 234 8.34 16.91 -14.73
C ILE A 234 9.10 16.77 -16.06
N ASP A 235 10.43 16.91 -15.99
CA ASP A 235 11.29 16.85 -17.18
C ASP A 235 11.14 15.50 -17.90
N LYS A 236 10.84 15.56 -19.20
CA LYS A 236 10.72 14.40 -20.09
C LYS A 236 11.97 13.52 -20.17
N ASN A 237 13.12 14.04 -19.75
CA ASN A 237 14.39 13.33 -19.73
C ASN A 237 14.58 12.43 -18.50
N TYR A 238 13.74 12.55 -17.48
CA TYR A 238 13.76 11.63 -16.34
C TYR A 238 13.43 10.21 -16.81
N GLN A 239 14.15 9.24 -16.26
CA GLN A 239 13.72 7.85 -16.33
C GLN A 239 12.53 7.66 -15.39
N ILE A 240 11.45 7.05 -15.88
CA ILE A 240 10.26 6.75 -15.07
C ILE A 240 10.11 5.24 -14.97
N TYR A 241 10.25 4.73 -13.75
CA TYR A 241 9.93 3.35 -13.41
C TYR A 241 8.42 3.22 -13.14
N ILE A 242 7.73 2.36 -13.90
CA ILE A 242 6.31 2.07 -13.69
C ILE A 242 6.17 0.95 -12.65
N ALA A 243 5.76 1.32 -11.45
CA ALA A 243 5.42 0.39 -10.38
C ALA A 243 3.94 -0.01 -10.51
N ALA A 244 3.67 -1.06 -11.26
CA ALA A 244 2.32 -1.56 -11.49
C ALA A 244 2.33 -3.04 -11.93
N GLY A 245 1.19 -3.71 -11.77
CA GLY A 245 0.87 -4.92 -12.51
C GLY A 245 0.59 -4.62 -13.99
N GLU A 246 -0.03 -5.56 -14.71
CA GLU A 246 -0.39 -5.35 -16.11
C GLU A 246 -1.38 -4.18 -16.26
N ILE A 247 -1.00 -3.18 -17.07
CA ILE A 247 -1.84 -2.01 -17.33
C ILE A 247 -2.95 -2.42 -18.28
N TYR A 248 -4.19 -2.17 -17.88
CA TYR A 248 -5.34 -2.56 -18.68
C TYR A 248 -5.38 -1.80 -20.01
N GLY A 249 -5.50 -2.53 -21.11
CA GLY A 249 -5.37 -2.01 -22.48
C GLY A 249 -3.93 -1.94 -23.01
N GLY A 250 -2.92 -2.34 -22.22
CA GLY A 250 -1.54 -2.55 -22.65
C GLY A 250 -0.89 -1.33 -23.32
N ASP A 251 -0.13 -1.56 -24.39
CA ASP A 251 0.61 -0.52 -25.12
C ASP A 251 -0.30 0.59 -25.68
N LYS A 252 -1.51 0.24 -26.12
CA LYS A 252 -2.51 1.22 -26.58
C LYS A 252 -2.82 2.22 -25.47
N ARG A 253 -3.03 1.75 -24.24
CA ARG A 253 -3.32 2.60 -23.09
C ARG A 253 -2.09 3.43 -22.68
N MET A 254 -0.89 2.85 -22.80
CA MET A 254 0.37 3.50 -22.41
C MET A 254 0.90 4.50 -23.44
N ALA A 255 0.38 4.51 -24.67
CA ALA A 255 0.91 5.26 -25.81
C ALA A 255 1.14 6.76 -25.51
N SER A 256 0.15 7.44 -24.94
CA SER A 256 0.27 8.88 -24.62
C SER A 256 1.34 9.17 -23.57
N LEU A 257 1.46 8.29 -22.56
CA LEU A 257 2.47 8.43 -21.51
C LEU A 257 3.88 8.15 -22.06
N ALA A 258 4.03 7.12 -22.88
CA ALA A 258 5.29 6.78 -23.53
C ALA A 258 5.75 7.87 -24.51
N ALA A 259 4.81 8.51 -25.23
CA ALA A 259 5.11 9.62 -26.12
C ALA A 259 5.59 10.87 -25.35
N ALA A 260 5.01 11.15 -24.18
CA ALA A 260 5.41 12.27 -23.34
C ALA A 260 6.73 12.02 -22.60
N TYR A 261 6.97 10.78 -22.17
CA TYR A 261 8.13 10.35 -21.38
C TYR A 261 8.78 9.12 -22.03
N PRO A 262 9.73 9.28 -22.96
CA PRO A 262 10.25 8.17 -23.75
C PRO A 262 11.12 7.17 -22.95
N LYS A 263 11.54 7.51 -21.73
CA LYS A 263 12.37 6.65 -20.86
C LYS A 263 11.53 5.90 -19.82
N LEU A 264 10.39 5.35 -20.22
CA LEU A 264 9.61 4.46 -19.36
C LEU A 264 10.33 3.11 -19.24
N VAL A 265 10.42 2.60 -18.01
CA VAL A 265 10.97 1.27 -17.73
C VAL A 265 10.09 0.55 -16.72
N ARG A 266 10.12 -0.78 -16.76
CA ARG A 266 9.48 -1.68 -15.79
C ARG A 266 10.52 -2.69 -15.30
N LYS A 267 10.23 -3.40 -14.22
CA LYS A 267 11.08 -4.53 -13.77
C LYS A 267 11.29 -5.55 -14.88
N GLU A 268 10.28 -5.83 -15.71
CA GLU A 268 10.35 -6.76 -16.85
C GLU A 268 11.27 -6.28 -17.97
N THR A 269 11.49 -4.97 -18.10
CA THR A 269 12.44 -4.41 -19.09
C THR A 269 13.85 -4.27 -18.53
N LEU A 270 14.00 -4.18 -17.20
CA LEU A 270 15.29 -4.01 -16.52
C LEU A 270 15.94 -5.35 -16.16
N LEU A 271 15.13 -6.39 -15.97
CA LEU A 271 15.55 -7.73 -15.56
C LEU A 271 15.25 -8.73 -16.67
N GLY A 272 16.14 -9.71 -16.86
CA GLY A 272 15.91 -10.79 -17.81
C GLY A 272 14.85 -11.79 -17.30
N PRO A 273 14.27 -12.64 -18.18
CA PRO A 273 13.33 -13.68 -17.75
C PRO A 273 13.89 -14.63 -16.68
N SER A 274 15.20 -14.91 -16.73
CA SER A 274 15.89 -15.74 -15.73
C SER A 274 15.97 -15.08 -14.35
N ASP A 275 16.11 -13.75 -14.31
CA ASP A 275 16.16 -12.98 -13.06
C ASP A 275 14.78 -12.97 -12.38
N LEU A 276 13.71 -12.94 -13.17
CA LEU A 276 12.34 -12.93 -12.69
C LEU A 276 11.76 -14.33 -12.46
N GLY A 277 12.42 -15.39 -12.94
CA GLY A 277 11.91 -16.76 -12.89
C GLY A 277 11.48 -17.22 -11.49
N PHE A 278 12.22 -16.82 -10.45
CA PHE A 278 11.90 -17.12 -9.05
C PHE A 278 10.63 -16.42 -8.53
N PHE A 279 10.23 -15.32 -9.18
CA PHE A 279 9.12 -14.46 -8.77
C PHE A 279 7.90 -14.60 -9.69
N GLN A 280 8.00 -15.38 -10.77
CA GLN A 280 6.88 -15.66 -11.66
C GLN A 280 5.74 -16.31 -10.88
N ASN A 281 4.52 -15.82 -11.08
CA ASN A 281 3.30 -16.20 -10.36
C ASN A 281 3.25 -15.82 -8.86
N HIS A 282 4.25 -15.08 -8.34
CA HIS A 282 4.28 -14.56 -6.98
C HIS A 282 4.07 -13.03 -6.97
N SER A 283 2.83 -12.60 -7.22
CA SER A 283 2.46 -11.18 -7.33
C SER A 283 2.91 -10.31 -6.15
N SER A 284 2.91 -10.86 -4.93
CA SER A 284 3.32 -10.19 -3.70
C SER A 284 4.83 -9.97 -3.67
N GLN A 285 5.63 -10.90 -4.18
CA GLN A 285 7.08 -10.72 -4.28
C GLN A 285 7.41 -9.67 -5.37
N MET A 286 6.68 -9.67 -6.48
CA MET A 286 6.79 -8.61 -7.51
C MET A 286 6.39 -7.23 -6.98
N ALA A 287 5.37 -7.15 -6.13
CA ALA A 287 4.98 -5.92 -5.44
C ALA A 287 6.01 -5.48 -4.39
N ALA A 288 6.76 -6.43 -3.79
CA ALA A 288 7.84 -6.13 -2.86
C ALA A 288 9.03 -5.45 -3.58
N LEU A 289 9.34 -5.88 -4.82
CA LEU A 289 10.33 -5.19 -5.66
C LEU A 289 9.91 -3.76 -5.97
N ASP A 290 8.65 -3.56 -6.41
CA ASP A 290 8.12 -2.23 -6.67
C ASP A 290 8.17 -1.36 -5.41
N TYR A 291 7.90 -1.93 -4.24
CA TYR A 291 7.98 -1.23 -2.96
C TYR A 291 9.41 -0.74 -2.70
N LEU A 292 10.41 -1.61 -2.80
CA LEU A 292 11.82 -1.25 -2.59
C LEU A 292 12.28 -0.15 -3.56
N VAL A 293 11.96 -0.29 -4.85
CA VAL A 293 12.31 0.71 -5.88
C VAL A 293 11.63 2.05 -5.59
N SER A 294 10.37 2.03 -5.13
CA SER A 294 9.61 3.23 -4.76
C SER A 294 10.20 3.97 -3.55
N LEU A 295 10.83 3.27 -2.60
CA LEU A 295 11.51 3.92 -1.47
C LEU A 295 12.78 4.64 -1.89
N GLU A 296 13.46 4.12 -2.91
CA GLU A 296 14.76 4.62 -3.36
C GLU A 296 14.67 5.66 -4.48
N SER A 297 13.50 5.86 -5.10
CA SER A 297 13.33 6.90 -6.13
C SER A 297 13.49 8.32 -5.59
N ASP A 298 13.86 9.26 -6.47
CA ASP A 298 13.95 10.67 -6.10
C ASP A 298 12.57 11.27 -5.90
N ILE A 299 11.63 10.93 -6.78
CA ILE A 299 10.22 11.32 -6.68
C ILE A 299 9.37 10.05 -6.75
N PHE A 300 8.41 9.94 -5.83
CA PHE A 300 7.35 8.95 -5.89
C PHE A 300 6.01 9.62 -6.19
N ILE A 301 5.28 9.11 -7.19
CA ILE A 301 3.99 9.67 -7.61
C ILE A 301 2.98 8.52 -7.75
N PRO A 302 2.01 8.39 -6.84
CA PRO A 302 0.90 7.45 -7.00
C PRO A 302 -0.27 8.06 -7.77
N THR A 303 -0.83 7.32 -8.74
CA THR A 303 -2.02 7.74 -9.50
C THR A 303 -3.34 7.33 -8.83
N TYR A 304 -3.26 6.57 -7.74
CA TYR A 304 -4.40 6.12 -6.94
C TYR A 304 -4.00 6.03 -5.46
N ASP A 305 -4.93 6.37 -4.57
CA ASP A 305 -4.75 6.27 -3.10
C ASP A 305 -4.92 4.82 -2.58
N GLY A 306 -4.15 3.90 -3.16
CA GLY A 306 -4.13 2.49 -2.80
C GLY A 306 -3.21 2.18 -1.61
N ASN A 307 -3.24 0.92 -1.15
CA ASN A 307 -2.44 0.50 0.01
C ASN A 307 -0.93 0.66 -0.20
N MET A 308 -0.42 0.37 -1.40
CA MET A 308 1.00 0.60 -1.70
C MET A 308 1.35 2.09 -1.62
N ALA A 309 0.53 2.96 -2.22
CA ALA A 309 0.74 4.40 -2.17
C ALA A 309 0.85 4.90 -0.71
N LYS A 310 -0.08 4.46 0.15
CA LYS A 310 -0.08 4.80 1.58
C LYS A 310 1.17 4.32 2.30
N VAL A 311 1.49 3.03 2.22
CA VAL A 311 2.62 2.45 2.99
C VAL A 311 3.96 2.98 2.48
N VAL A 312 4.12 3.18 1.16
CA VAL A 312 5.33 3.80 0.59
C VAL A 312 5.45 5.26 1.04
N GLN A 313 4.36 6.03 1.00
CA GLN A 313 4.36 7.42 1.47
C GLN A 313 4.82 7.50 2.93
N GLY A 314 4.25 6.69 3.83
CA GLY A 314 4.64 6.72 5.23
C GLY A 314 6.09 6.29 5.46
N HIS A 315 6.57 5.30 4.71
CA HIS A 315 7.97 4.89 4.81
C HIS A 315 8.93 5.96 4.25
N ARG A 316 8.58 6.62 3.14
CA ARG A 316 9.35 7.76 2.60
C ARG A 316 9.40 8.93 3.57
N ARG A 317 8.33 9.18 4.34
CA ARG A 317 8.33 10.13 5.47
C ARG A 317 9.32 9.71 6.56
N TYR A 318 9.27 8.44 6.98
CA TYR A 318 10.19 7.88 7.97
C TYR A 318 11.67 7.97 7.55
N LEU A 319 11.96 7.80 6.26
CA LEU A 319 13.31 7.92 5.68
C LEU A 319 13.74 9.38 5.44
N GLY A 320 13.26 10.33 6.25
CA GLY A 320 13.64 11.75 6.15
C GLY A 320 12.84 12.55 5.14
N PHE A 321 11.53 12.31 5.04
CA PHE A 321 10.61 13.06 4.16
C PHE A 321 11.03 13.05 2.68
N LYS A 322 11.44 11.88 2.15
CA LYS A 322 11.74 11.72 0.73
C LYS A 322 10.55 12.17 -0.13
N GLN A 323 10.84 12.91 -1.20
CA GLN A 323 9.82 13.63 -1.98
C GLN A 323 8.74 12.69 -2.53
N THR A 324 7.48 12.99 -2.23
CA THR A 324 6.31 12.21 -2.68
C THR A 324 5.23 13.18 -3.15
N ILE A 325 4.89 13.18 -4.43
CA ILE A 325 3.85 14.06 -4.97
C ILE A 325 2.50 13.34 -4.89
N LEU A 326 1.67 13.75 -3.93
CA LEU A 326 0.33 13.20 -3.77
C LEU A 326 -0.69 13.97 -4.60
N LEU A 327 -1.21 13.31 -5.63
CA LEU A 327 -2.15 13.90 -6.58
C LEU A 327 -3.54 14.11 -5.95
N ASP A 328 -4.05 15.35 -6.00
CA ASP A 328 -5.44 15.65 -5.66
C ASP A 328 -6.35 15.29 -6.84
N ARG A 329 -6.74 14.02 -6.91
CA ARG A 329 -7.48 13.49 -8.07
C ARG A 329 -8.83 14.16 -8.29
N ARG A 330 -9.51 14.60 -7.23
CA ARG A 330 -10.78 15.30 -7.34
C ARG A 330 -10.59 16.62 -8.08
N LEU A 331 -9.65 17.45 -7.61
CA LEU A 331 -9.34 18.72 -8.28
C LEU A 331 -8.75 18.50 -9.67
N LEU A 332 -7.87 17.50 -9.84
CA LEU A 332 -7.26 17.20 -11.13
C LEU A 332 -8.29 16.78 -12.18
N VAL A 333 -9.29 15.96 -11.82
CA VAL A 333 -10.38 15.58 -12.73
C VAL A 333 -11.11 16.81 -13.24
N ASP A 334 -11.49 17.74 -12.34
CA ASP A 334 -12.17 18.97 -12.72
C ASP A 334 -11.30 19.87 -13.63
N LEU A 335 -10.00 19.97 -13.34
CA LEU A 335 -9.05 20.74 -14.16
C LEU A 335 -8.82 20.11 -15.53
N ILE A 336 -8.70 18.78 -15.59
CA ILE A 336 -8.54 18.03 -16.83
C ILE A 336 -9.76 18.21 -17.73
N ASP A 337 -10.96 18.10 -17.17
CA ASP A 337 -12.21 18.24 -17.94
C ASP A 337 -12.36 19.67 -18.49
N GLN A 338 -12.02 20.69 -17.70
CA GLN A 338 -12.00 22.09 -18.13
C GLN A 338 -10.91 22.38 -19.18
N TYR A 339 -9.76 21.73 -19.11
CA TYR A 339 -8.74 21.86 -20.14
C TYR A 339 -9.19 21.19 -21.45
N ASN A 340 -9.72 19.97 -21.36
CA ASN A 340 -10.16 19.19 -22.52
C ASN A 340 -11.36 19.82 -23.25
N ASN A 341 -12.26 20.50 -22.54
CA ASN A 341 -13.39 21.20 -23.14
C ASN A 341 -13.05 22.63 -23.63
N GLY A 342 -11.79 23.08 -23.45
CA GLY A 342 -11.30 24.38 -23.89
C GLY A 342 -11.60 25.55 -22.95
N SER A 343 -12.15 25.31 -21.75
CA SER A 343 -12.40 26.36 -20.74
C SER A 343 -11.10 26.89 -20.12
N LEU A 344 -10.06 26.07 -20.03
CA LEU A 344 -8.72 26.46 -19.56
C LEU A 344 -7.69 26.38 -20.69
N SER A 345 -6.86 27.42 -20.81
CA SER A 345 -5.62 27.34 -21.58
C SER A 345 -4.58 26.44 -20.88
N TRP A 346 -3.55 26.00 -21.61
CA TRP A 346 -2.45 25.20 -21.04
C TRP A 346 -1.78 25.89 -19.84
N ILE A 347 -1.56 27.21 -19.93
CA ILE A 347 -0.91 27.99 -18.87
C ILE A 347 -1.77 27.96 -17.61
N GLN A 348 -3.07 28.28 -17.73
CA GLN A 348 -4.00 28.27 -16.59
C GLN A 348 -4.13 26.87 -15.96
N PHE A 349 -4.22 25.82 -16.79
CA PHE A 349 -4.24 24.44 -16.31
C PHE A 349 -2.96 24.08 -15.54
N SER A 350 -1.80 24.37 -16.13
CA SER A 350 -0.49 24.07 -15.55
C SER A 350 -0.27 24.79 -14.21
N ASP A 351 -0.59 26.09 -14.16
CA ASP A 351 -0.46 26.90 -12.94
C ASP A 351 -1.39 26.39 -11.83
N ALA A 352 -2.66 26.09 -12.14
CA ALA A 352 -3.61 25.54 -11.16
C ALA A 352 -3.17 24.16 -10.63
N VAL A 353 -2.62 23.30 -11.50
CA VAL A 353 -2.05 22.01 -11.09
C VAL A 353 -0.86 22.23 -10.15
N LYS A 354 0.06 23.13 -10.46
CA LYS A 354 1.24 23.42 -9.62
C LYS A 354 0.84 23.98 -8.26
N GLU A 355 -0.05 24.97 -8.24
CA GLU A 355 -0.55 25.60 -7.01
C GLU A 355 -1.21 24.57 -6.09
N THR A 356 -2.08 23.71 -6.64
CA THR A 356 -2.76 22.65 -5.87
C THR A 356 -1.78 21.66 -5.22
N HIS A 357 -0.62 21.43 -5.83
CA HIS A 357 0.34 20.40 -5.41
C HIS A 357 1.61 20.95 -4.75
N GLU A 358 1.71 22.26 -4.49
CA GLU A 358 2.88 22.88 -3.86
C GLU A 358 3.19 22.25 -2.49
N ARG A 359 2.16 22.08 -1.65
CA ARG A 359 2.25 21.51 -0.29
C ARG A 359 1.95 20.01 -0.20
N ARG A 360 1.88 19.33 -1.35
CA ARG A 360 1.58 17.88 -1.44
C ARG A 360 2.80 17.08 -1.89
N ARG A 361 4.00 17.48 -1.44
CA ARG A 361 5.30 16.92 -1.90
C ARG A 361 6.03 16.09 -0.84
N GLY A 362 5.32 15.65 0.20
CA GLY A 362 5.87 14.82 1.28
C GLY A 362 6.38 15.61 2.48
N GLN A 363 6.05 16.90 2.58
CA GLN A 363 6.41 17.73 3.74
C GLN A 363 5.80 17.19 5.05
N PRO A 364 6.40 17.48 6.22
CA PRO A 364 5.82 17.14 7.52
C PRO A 364 4.39 17.66 7.66
N SER A 365 3.49 16.82 8.16
CA SER A 365 2.09 17.14 8.35
C SER A 365 1.54 16.40 9.56
N LYS A 366 0.58 17.00 10.27
CA LYS A 366 -0.17 16.29 11.30
C LYS A 366 -1.22 15.37 10.68
N ARG A 367 -1.41 14.19 11.25
CA ARG A 367 -2.46 13.25 10.85
C ARG A 367 -3.83 13.87 11.08
N LEU A 368 -4.67 13.90 10.05
CA LEU A 368 -6.07 14.35 10.19
C LEU A 368 -6.84 13.43 11.14
N VAL A 369 -7.47 14.02 12.14
CA VAL A 369 -8.38 13.36 13.09
C VAL A 369 -9.79 13.86 12.83
N ILE A 370 -10.74 12.94 12.66
CA ILE A 370 -12.14 13.24 12.43
C ILE A 370 -12.94 12.50 13.52
N PRO A 371 -13.43 13.22 14.55
CA PRO A 371 -14.21 12.62 15.61
C PRO A 371 -15.34 11.75 15.06
N ASP A 372 -15.52 10.57 15.67
CA ASP A 372 -16.54 9.58 15.33
C ASP A 372 -16.48 9.00 13.90
N ARG A 373 -15.46 9.34 13.10
CA ARG A 373 -15.26 8.84 11.73
C ARG A 373 -13.85 8.30 11.50
N PRO A 374 -13.43 7.25 12.22
CA PRO A 374 -12.07 6.71 12.13
C PRO A 374 -11.68 6.18 10.73
N LYS A 375 -12.66 5.94 9.85
CA LYS A 375 -12.44 5.53 8.46
C LYS A 375 -12.09 6.68 7.52
N GLU A 376 -12.48 7.90 7.88
CA GLU A 376 -12.23 9.13 7.11
C GLU A 376 -10.96 9.86 7.61
N GLU A 377 -10.38 9.40 8.72
CA GLU A 377 -9.09 9.87 9.23
C GLU A 377 -7.94 9.53 8.29
N ASP A 378 -6.86 10.30 8.39
CA ASP A 378 -5.61 9.94 7.74
C ASP A 378 -5.12 8.58 8.24
N TYR A 379 -4.68 7.75 7.31
CA TYR A 379 -4.21 6.41 7.62
C TYR A 379 -2.86 6.44 8.33
N PHE A 380 -2.72 5.66 9.42
CA PHE A 380 -1.47 5.58 10.19
C PHE A 380 -0.25 5.31 9.31
N TYR A 381 -0.35 4.32 8.41
CA TYR A 381 0.77 3.92 7.57
C TYR A 381 1.06 4.89 6.42
N ALA A 382 0.19 5.88 6.17
CA ALA A 382 0.42 6.97 5.22
C ALA A 382 1.11 8.19 5.88
N ASN A 383 0.74 8.46 7.14
CA ASN A 383 1.36 9.51 7.94
C ASN A 383 1.71 8.99 9.34
N PRO A 384 2.86 8.30 9.51
CA PRO A 384 3.27 7.66 10.75
C PRO A 384 4.03 8.65 11.65
N GLU A 385 3.39 9.78 12.01
CA GLU A 385 4.04 10.93 12.66
C GLU A 385 4.75 10.60 13.98
N GLU A 386 4.28 9.60 14.71
CA GLU A 386 4.88 9.13 15.97
C GLU A 386 6.23 8.42 15.76
N CYS A 387 6.50 7.99 14.53
CA CYS A 387 7.72 7.29 14.11
C CYS A 387 8.82 8.23 13.64
N LEU A 388 8.49 9.49 13.38
CA LEU A 388 9.40 10.44 12.77
C LEU A 388 10.35 10.95 13.86
N GLN A 389 11.64 11.07 13.53
CA GLN A 389 12.57 11.74 14.43
C GLN A 389 12.02 13.15 14.68
N GLN A 390 11.79 13.49 15.95
CA GLN A 390 11.54 14.89 16.29
C GLN A 390 12.75 15.67 15.80
N PRO A 391 12.58 16.81 15.10
CA PRO A 391 13.69 17.70 14.83
C PRO A 391 14.36 17.99 16.18
N ASP A 392 15.67 17.74 16.30
CA ASP A 392 16.43 18.10 17.50
C ASP A 392 16.08 19.54 17.88
N GLY A 393 15.46 19.74 19.05
CA GLY A 393 15.18 21.07 19.56
C GLY A 393 13.86 21.26 20.29
N GLN A 394 13.68 20.58 21.44
CA GLN A 394 13.20 21.24 22.65
C GLN A 394 13.55 20.36 23.86
N LEU A 395 14.80 20.51 24.31
CA LEU A 395 15.13 20.34 25.72
C LEU A 395 14.16 21.23 26.52
N SER A 396 13.15 20.64 27.16
CA SER A 396 12.43 21.32 28.22
C SER A 396 13.39 21.44 29.41
N SER A 397 14.19 22.49 29.36
CA SER A 397 14.85 23.07 30.52
C SER A 397 13.90 24.11 31.09
N THR A 398 13.13 23.71 32.08
CA THR A 398 12.77 24.45 33.31
C THR A 398 12.05 23.49 34.23
#